data_AF-A0A0Q4HP11-F1
#
_entry.id   AF-A0A0Q4HP11-F1
#
_cell.length_a   1.000
_cell.length_b   1.000
_cell.length_c   1.000
_cell.angle_alpha   90.00
_cell.angle_beta   90.00
_cell.angle_gamma   90.00
#
_symmetry.space_group_name_H-M   'P 1'
#
loop_
_entity.id
_entity.type
_entity.pdbx_description
1 polymer ?
#
loop_
_entity_poly.entity_id
_entity_poly.type
_entity_poly.pdbx_seq_one_letter_code
_entity_poly.pdbx_strand_id
1 'polypeptide(L)'
;MQGEPPRIFQIHYEDWHRSVCDPRFIPLDNRGPATEYLEFDLFERLSISPHVQGAALWGALSWRFTEKTGLDGAELFDLIAAHPGHDVYFCNPHPQHEGIYHNLWVQGETAHPRFVELSRAFLVAAGLPGEAVDTIDPSSQYSTANYFVGTPAFWSAYLPFVRGAIRRADANLSAADKAALHSTAADDRMVHKGCTYMPFIVERLFPLFLRTAGAHLLGFKLPLPIPEDEMNVHQKLLREMKDHACRDRSSWLAACWVNYRSLYLQQQHGRQWAQRYLRQVTPGEIRFA
;
A
#
# COMPACT_ATOMS: atom_id res chain seq x y z
N MET A 1 -31.30 -10.20 8.38
CA MET A 1 -31.43 -8.79 8.00
C MET A 1 -30.19 -8.43 7.20
N GLN A 2 -30.30 -8.22 5.88
CA GLN A 2 -29.19 -7.69 5.10
C GLN A 2 -29.03 -6.22 5.50
N GLY A 3 -27.87 -5.86 6.05
CA GLY A 3 -27.54 -4.47 6.38
C GLY A 3 -27.46 -3.60 5.12
N GLU A 4 -27.39 -2.29 5.30
CA GLU A 4 -27.14 -1.34 4.21
C GLU A 4 -25.85 -1.73 3.47
N PRO A 5 -25.84 -1.76 2.12
CA PRO A 5 -24.63 -2.08 1.37
C PRO A 5 -23.52 -1.05 1.65
N PRO A 6 -22.23 -1.45 1.52
CA PRO A 6 -21.11 -0.52 1.63
C PRO A 6 -21.27 0.70 0.71
N ARG A 7 -20.91 1.89 1.19
CA ARG A 7 -20.86 3.11 0.37
C ARG A 7 -19.48 3.26 -0.25
N ILE A 8 -19.33 2.75 -1.47
CA ILE A 8 -18.05 2.75 -2.20
C ILE A 8 -18.08 3.85 -3.26
N PHE A 9 -17.14 4.78 -3.15
CA PHE A 9 -16.99 5.90 -4.06
C PHE A 9 -15.92 5.58 -5.11
N GLN A 10 -16.10 6.04 -6.34
CA GLN A 10 -15.09 5.93 -7.39
C GLN A 10 -14.62 7.31 -7.85
N ILE A 11 -13.35 7.57 -7.60
CA ILE A 11 -12.67 8.86 -7.74
C ILE A 11 -12.39 9.13 -9.21
N HIS A 12 -12.85 10.28 -9.71
CA HIS A 12 -12.53 10.76 -11.04
C HIS A 12 -11.96 12.19 -11.03
N TYR A 13 -11.20 12.52 -12.07
CA TYR A 13 -10.46 13.79 -12.22
C TYR A 13 -10.74 14.49 -13.55
N GLU A 14 -11.20 13.73 -14.54
CA GLU A 14 -11.56 14.25 -15.86
C GLU A 14 -12.97 13.78 -16.20
N ASP A 15 -13.65 14.48 -17.10
CA ASP A 15 -15.03 14.15 -17.43
C ASP A 15 -15.15 12.75 -18.07
N TRP A 16 -14.13 12.33 -18.84
CA TRP A 16 -14.12 11.00 -19.46
C TRP A 16 -13.81 9.86 -18.47
N HIS A 17 -13.15 10.13 -17.34
CA HIS A 17 -12.99 9.12 -16.28
C HIS A 17 -14.36 8.68 -15.76
N ARG A 18 -15.32 9.61 -15.67
CA ARG A 18 -16.67 9.31 -15.19
C ARG A 18 -17.40 8.31 -16.11
N SER A 19 -17.13 8.31 -17.42
CA SER A 19 -17.78 7.39 -18.34
C SER A 19 -17.27 5.95 -18.24
N VAL A 20 -16.10 5.75 -17.62
CA VAL A 20 -15.51 4.43 -17.38
C VAL A 20 -15.61 3.99 -15.92
N CYS A 21 -16.25 4.79 -15.05
CA CYS A 21 -16.55 4.36 -13.69
C CYS A 21 -17.57 3.22 -13.71
N ASP A 22 -17.41 2.30 -12.75
CA ASP A 22 -18.34 1.20 -12.51
C ASP A 22 -19.70 1.76 -12.05
N PRO A 23 -20.81 1.32 -12.65
CA PRO A 23 -22.14 1.84 -12.33
C PRO A 23 -22.63 1.46 -10.92
N ARG A 24 -21.98 0.51 -10.23
CA ARG A 24 -22.30 0.15 -8.83
C ARG A 24 -21.59 1.03 -7.81
N PHE A 25 -20.57 1.78 -8.21
CA PHE A 25 -19.88 2.72 -7.33
C PHE A 25 -20.49 4.13 -7.43
N ILE A 26 -20.36 4.89 -6.36
CA ILE A 26 -20.81 6.28 -6.30
C ILE A 26 -19.73 7.16 -6.95
N PRO A 27 -19.97 7.79 -8.11
CA PRO A 27 -18.96 8.64 -8.74
C PRO A 27 -18.62 9.82 -7.81
N LEU A 28 -17.33 10.06 -7.61
CA LEU A 28 -16.81 11.10 -6.73
C LEU A 28 -15.81 11.98 -7.49
N ASP A 29 -16.20 13.24 -7.70
CA ASP A 29 -15.37 14.24 -8.34
C ASP A 29 -14.27 14.71 -7.40
N ASN A 30 -13.01 14.53 -7.80
CA ASN A 30 -11.84 14.96 -7.06
C ASN A 30 -10.97 15.95 -7.85
N ARG A 31 -11.58 16.79 -8.69
CA ARG A 31 -10.93 17.91 -9.41
C ARG A 31 -10.47 19.08 -8.54
N GLY A 32 -10.66 18.99 -7.21
CA GLY A 32 -10.24 20.02 -6.27
C GLY A 32 -8.72 20.26 -6.29
N PRO A 33 -8.23 21.22 -5.47
CA PRO A 33 -6.80 21.52 -5.43
C PRO A 33 -6.00 20.26 -5.12
N ALA A 34 -5.07 19.92 -6.01
CA ALA A 34 -4.16 18.82 -5.80
C ALA A 34 -3.28 19.14 -4.60
N THR A 35 -3.27 18.24 -3.63
CA THR A 35 -2.35 18.29 -2.51
C THR A 35 -1.30 17.22 -2.68
N GLU A 36 -0.18 17.38 -1.99
CA GLU A 36 0.89 16.40 -1.98
C GLU A 36 0.46 15.05 -1.40
N TYR A 37 -0.65 14.98 -0.66
CA TYR A 37 -1.14 13.77 -0.01
C TYR A 37 -2.18 12.99 -0.82
N LEU A 38 -2.54 13.47 -2.02
CA LEU A 38 -3.42 12.79 -2.99
C LEU A 38 -4.70 12.22 -2.36
N GLU A 39 -4.91 10.90 -2.43
CA GLU A 39 -6.12 10.22 -1.92
C GLU A 39 -6.27 10.34 -0.39
N PHE A 40 -5.19 10.56 0.37
CA PHE A 40 -5.30 10.69 1.82
C PHE A 40 -6.16 11.91 2.23
N ASP A 41 -5.94 13.06 1.59
CA ASP A 41 -6.73 14.27 1.85
C ASP A 41 -8.19 14.10 1.39
N LEU A 42 -8.42 13.27 0.36
CA LEU A 42 -9.79 12.89 -0.01
C LEU A 42 -10.47 12.10 1.10
N PHE A 43 -9.81 11.11 1.71
CA PHE A 43 -10.41 10.34 2.79
C PHE A 43 -10.74 11.21 4.00
N GLU A 44 -9.88 12.16 4.36
CA GLU A 44 -10.19 13.08 5.45
C GLU A 44 -11.44 13.93 5.15
N ARG A 45 -11.52 14.53 3.96
CA ARG A 45 -12.71 15.31 3.56
C ARG A 45 -13.98 14.44 3.51
N LEU A 46 -13.86 13.22 2.99
CA LEU A 46 -14.99 12.29 2.88
C LEU A 46 -15.46 11.82 4.27
N SER A 47 -14.54 11.58 5.20
CA SER A 47 -14.83 11.10 6.56
C SER A 47 -15.72 12.01 7.39
N ILE A 48 -15.68 13.32 7.14
CA ILE A 48 -16.51 14.33 7.82
C ILE A 48 -17.73 14.76 6.98
N SER A 49 -17.89 14.19 5.79
CA SER A 49 -18.98 14.54 4.90
C SER A 49 -20.28 13.81 5.28
N PRO A 50 -21.45 14.38 4.96
CA PRO A 50 -22.73 13.69 5.14
C PRO A 50 -22.83 12.37 4.33
N HIS A 51 -22.02 12.21 3.28
CA HIS A 51 -22.09 11.04 2.39
C HIS A 51 -21.75 9.72 3.09
N VAL A 52 -20.88 9.75 4.10
CA VAL A 52 -20.49 8.55 4.86
C VAL A 52 -21.25 8.40 6.18
N GLN A 53 -22.07 9.38 6.56
CA GLN A 53 -22.80 9.36 7.82
C GLN A 53 -23.80 8.19 7.84
N GLY A 54 -23.68 7.33 8.86
CA GLY A 54 -24.52 6.15 9.02
C GLY A 54 -24.09 4.93 8.19
N ALA A 55 -23.07 5.04 7.33
CA ALA A 55 -22.55 3.90 6.58
C ALA A 55 -21.86 2.90 7.53
N ALA A 56 -22.24 1.63 7.45
CA ALA A 56 -21.54 0.56 8.17
C ALA A 56 -20.12 0.32 7.61
N LEU A 57 -19.97 0.49 6.30
CA LEU A 57 -18.71 0.41 5.56
C LEU A 57 -18.69 1.51 4.49
N TRP A 58 -17.56 2.16 4.31
CA TRP A 58 -17.34 3.08 3.19
C TRP A 58 -15.88 3.07 2.72
N GLY A 59 -15.67 3.46 1.47
CA GLY A 59 -14.35 3.51 0.85
C GLY A 59 -14.32 4.37 -0.39
N ALA A 60 -13.15 4.80 -0.84
CA ALA A 60 -12.99 5.46 -2.14
C ALA A 60 -11.89 4.78 -2.95
N LEU A 61 -12.18 4.52 -4.22
CA LEU A 61 -11.34 3.74 -5.14
C LEU A 61 -11.00 4.57 -6.38
N SER A 62 -9.87 4.28 -7.02
CA SER A 62 -9.49 4.95 -8.26
C SER A 62 -10.49 4.66 -9.40
N TRP A 63 -10.65 5.60 -10.34
CA TRP A 63 -11.30 5.30 -11.63
C TRP A 63 -10.65 4.12 -12.38
N ARG A 64 -9.38 3.82 -12.10
CA ARG A 64 -8.66 2.65 -12.64
C ARG A 64 -8.78 1.39 -11.77
N PHE A 65 -9.69 1.34 -10.81
CA PHE A 65 -9.79 0.21 -9.88
C PHE A 65 -9.93 -1.12 -10.64
N THR A 66 -10.96 -1.27 -11.47
CA THR A 66 -11.20 -2.49 -12.24
C THR A 66 -10.06 -2.82 -13.20
N GLU A 67 -9.47 -1.81 -13.84
CA GLU A 67 -8.29 -2.00 -14.70
C GLU A 67 -7.10 -2.61 -13.92
N LYS A 68 -6.88 -2.17 -12.68
CA LYS A 68 -5.73 -2.57 -11.86
C LYS A 68 -5.95 -3.84 -11.05
N THR A 69 -7.19 -4.13 -10.67
CA THR A 69 -7.53 -5.25 -9.78
C THR A 69 -8.18 -6.41 -10.50
N GLY A 70 -8.73 -6.16 -11.69
CA GLY A 70 -9.61 -7.09 -12.38
C GLY A 70 -10.99 -7.25 -11.73
N LEU A 71 -11.26 -6.56 -10.62
CA LEU A 71 -12.54 -6.63 -9.91
C LEU A 71 -13.48 -5.53 -10.38
N ASP A 72 -14.67 -5.92 -10.81
CA ASP A 72 -15.78 -4.98 -10.97
C ASP A 72 -16.48 -4.68 -9.63
N GLY A 73 -17.44 -3.78 -9.65
CA GLY A 73 -18.20 -3.42 -8.46
C GLY A 73 -19.02 -4.57 -7.91
N ALA A 74 -19.59 -5.41 -8.76
CA ALA A 74 -20.39 -6.56 -8.32
C ALA A 74 -19.56 -7.54 -7.51
N GLU A 75 -18.41 -7.92 -8.06
CA GLU A 75 -17.47 -8.84 -7.44
C GLU A 75 -16.94 -8.30 -6.11
N LEU A 76 -16.64 -7.00 -6.03
CA LEU A 76 -16.22 -6.38 -4.78
C LEU A 76 -17.31 -6.44 -3.71
N PHE A 77 -18.55 -6.12 -4.06
CA PHE A 77 -19.68 -6.23 -3.12
C PHE A 77 -19.90 -7.67 -2.66
N ASP A 78 -19.82 -8.64 -3.57
CA ASP A 78 -20.00 -10.06 -3.25
C ASP A 78 -18.87 -10.57 -2.33
N LEU A 79 -17.61 -10.17 -2.58
CA LEU A 79 -16.48 -10.52 -1.74
C LEU A 79 -16.61 -9.96 -0.31
N ILE A 80 -17.05 -8.70 -0.17
CA ILE A 80 -17.29 -8.09 1.14
C ILE A 80 -18.44 -8.82 1.86
N ALA A 81 -19.54 -9.10 1.16
CA ALA A 81 -20.69 -9.79 1.73
C ALA A 81 -20.36 -11.23 2.16
N ALA A 82 -19.46 -11.91 1.45
CA ALA A 82 -19.01 -13.27 1.77
C ALA A 82 -18.04 -13.34 2.97
N HIS A 83 -17.43 -12.22 3.38
CA HIS A 83 -16.44 -12.16 4.45
C HIS A 83 -16.77 -11.12 5.53
N PRO A 84 -17.96 -11.20 6.16
CA PRO A 84 -18.39 -10.19 7.14
C PRO A 84 -17.50 -10.19 8.39
N GLY A 85 -17.54 -9.09 9.14
CA GLY A 85 -16.85 -8.97 10.44
C GLY A 85 -15.45 -8.38 10.40
N HIS A 86 -14.97 -7.96 9.23
CA HIS A 86 -13.71 -7.23 9.09
C HIS A 86 -13.92 -5.71 9.17
N ASP A 87 -12.95 -5.02 9.76
CA ASP A 87 -12.91 -3.57 9.91
C ASP A 87 -12.44 -2.86 8.64
N VAL A 88 -11.64 -3.54 7.82
CA VAL A 88 -11.14 -2.99 6.55
C VAL A 88 -10.95 -4.10 5.53
N TYR A 89 -11.50 -3.89 4.34
CA TYR A 89 -11.25 -4.69 3.15
C TYR A 89 -10.29 -3.90 2.28
N PHE A 90 -9.18 -4.52 1.87
CA PHE A 90 -8.14 -3.87 1.10
C PHE A 90 -7.56 -4.80 0.04
N CYS A 91 -6.83 -4.27 -0.93
CA CYS A 91 -6.10 -5.08 -1.88
C CYS A 91 -4.78 -4.45 -2.29
N ASN A 92 -3.89 -5.29 -2.81
CA ASN A 92 -2.65 -4.85 -3.43
C ASN A 92 -2.72 -5.14 -4.93
N PRO A 93 -2.87 -4.13 -5.81
CA PRO A 93 -2.97 -4.35 -7.26
C PRO A 93 -1.66 -4.82 -7.90
N HIS A 94 -0.60 -5.03 -7.10
CA HIS A 94 0.71 -5.45 -7.57
C HIS A 94 1.19 -6.72 -6.85
N PRO A 95 0.48 -7.86 -6.99
CA PRO A 95 0.81 -9.08 -6.27
C PRO A 95 2.17 -9.67 -6.67
N GLN A 96 2.68 -9.32 -7.86
CA GLN A 96 4.01 -9.70 -8.32
C GLN A 96 5.15 -9.19 -7.43
N HIS A 97 4.92 -8.18 -6.59
CA HIS A 97 5.92 -7.66 -5.65
C HIS A 97 5.95 -8.43 -4.33
N GLU A 98 4.90 -9.18 -4.02
CA GLU A 98 4.67 -9.80 -2.72
C GLU A 98 5.65 -10.91 -2.43
N GLY A 99 6.08 -11.66 -3.44
CA GLY A 99 7.13 -12.67 -3.30
C GLY A 99 8.55 -12.16 -3.52
N ILE A 100 8.72 -10.92 -4.00
CA ILE A 100 10.01 -10.43 -4.49
C ILE A 100 10.73 -9.60 -3.45
N TYR A 101 10.04 -8.67 -2.80
CA TYR A 101 10.69 -7.76 -1.85
C TYR A 101 10.53 -8.26 -0.41
N HIS A 102 11.42 -7.81 0.48
CA HIS A 102 11.32 -8.10 1.92
C HIS A 102 10.04 -7.46 2.49
N ASN A 103 9.83 -6.20 2.15
CA ASN A 103 8.64 -5.42 2.45
C ASN A 103 8.44 -4.38 1.33
N LEU A 104 7.40 -3.56 1.45
CA LEU A 104 7.10 -2.51 0.46
C LEU A 104 8.00 -1.28 0.56
N TRP A 105 8.65 -1.04 1.70
CA TRP A 105 9.66 0.01 1.83
C TRP A 105 10.86 -0.29 0.92
N VAL A 106 11.36 -1.52 0.99
CA VAL A 106 12.48 -2.00 0.17
C VAL A 106 12.11 -2.04 -1.32
N GLN A 107 10.86 -2.37 -1.66
CA GLN A 107 10.38 -2.28 -3.04
C GLN A 107 10.50 -0.85 -3.59
N GLY A 108 10.15 0.15 -2.76
CA GLY A 108 10.22 1.56 -3.12
C GLY A 108 11.62 2.05 -3.50
N GLU A 109 12.69 1.46 -2.97
CA GLU A 109 14.09 1.85 -3.30
C GLU A 109 14.43 1.68 -4.79
N THR A 110 13.77 0.73 -5.46
CA THR A 110 13.97 0.50 -6.90
C THR A 110 13.19 1.48 -7.78
N ALA A 111 12.18 2.14 -7.20
CA ALA A 111 11.26 3.06 -7.85
C ALA A 111 11.62 4.53 -7.56
N HIS A 112 12.08 4.84 -6.35
CA HIS A 112 12.37 6.18 -5.88
C HIS A 112 13.78 6.22 -5.26
N PRO A 113 14.66 7.16 -5.66
CA PRO A 113 16.00 7.26 -5.09
C PRO A 113 16.00 7.49 -3.57
N ARG A 114 16.87 6.80 -2.80
CA ARG A 114 17.01 6.99 -1.33
C ARG A 114 15.71 6.75 -0.54
N PHE A 115 14.76 6.00 -1.09
CA PHE A 115 13.44 5.83 -0.51
C PHE A 115 13.47 5.22 0.90
N VAL A 116 14.26 4.18 1.11
CA VAL A 116 14.38 3.49 2.40
C VAL A 116 15.01 4.38 3.45
N GLU A 117 16.04 5.14 3.06
CA GLU A 117 16.71 6.12 3.94
C GLU A 117 15.71 7.18 4.43
N LEU A 118 15.00 7.81 3.49
CA LEU A 118 14.02 8.85 3.78
C LEU A 118 12.80 8.31 4.53
N SER A 119 12.32 7.11 4.19
CA SER A 119 11.22 6.45 4.91
C SER A 119 11.61 6.15 6.35
N ARG A 120 12.84 5.69 6.60
CA ARG A 120 13.33 5.48 7.97
C ARG A 120 13.39 6.80 8.74
N ALA A 121 13.95 7.84 8.14
CA ALA A 121 14.01 9.17 8.77
C ALA A 121 12.61 9.68 9.12
N PHE A 122 11.64 9.52 8.20
CA PHE A 122 10.23 9.85 8.43
C PHE A 122 9.66 9.06 9.61
N LEU A 123 9.81 7.73 9.63
CA LEU A 123 9.25 6.88 10.69
C LEU A 123 9.83 7.26 12.06
N VAL A 124 11.15 7.43 12.16
CA VAL A 124 11.81 7.83 13.42
C VAL A 124 11.33 9.21 13.87
N ALA A 125 11.29 10.21 12.98
CA ALA A 125 10.81 11.55 13.29
C ALA A 125 9.30 11.56 13.67
N ALA A 126 8.53 10.63 13.11
CA ALA A 126 7.13 10.40 13.46
C ALA A 126 6.93 9.64 14.79
N GLY A 127 8.00 9.20 15.45
CA GLY A 127 7.93 8.35 16.65
C GLY A 127 7.36 6.96 16.36
N LEU A 128 7.55 6.46 15.14
CA LEU A 128 7.16 5.13 14.68
C LEU A 128 8.39 4.21 14.59
N PRO A 129 8.21 2.87 14.56
CA PRO A 129 9.32 1.93 14.46
C PRO A 129 10.13 2.10 13.16
N GLY A 130 11.31 2.71 13.26
CA GLY A 130 12.19 2.96 12.11
C GLY A 130 12.78 1.66 11.53
N GLU A 131 12.83 0.60 12.31
CA GLU A 131 13.24 -0.75 11.91
C GLU A 131 12.21 -1.45 11.01
N ALA A 132 10.99 -0.91 10.86
CA ALA A 132 9.97 -1.48 9.98
C ALA A 132 10.41 -1.53 8.50
N VAL A 133 11.38 -0.70 8.08
CA VAL A 133 11.94 -0.80 6.73
C VAL A 133 12.88 -2.01 6.55
N ASP A 134 13.30 -2.65 7.64
CA ASP A 134 14.22 -3.80 7.63
C ASP A 134 13.51 -5.15 7.79
N THR A 135 12.21 -5.16 8.12
CA THR A 135 11.49 -6.41 8.40
C THR A 135 11.07 -7.13 7.13
N ILE A 136 11.04 -8.46 7.17
CA ILE A 136 10.37 -9.26 6.15
C ILE A 136 8.88 -9.35 6.49
N ASP A 137 8.05 -8.92 5.55
CA ASP A 137 6.60 -8.88 5.68
C ASP A 137 6.00 -10.03 4.84
N PRO A 138 5.01 -10.78 5.36
CA PRO A 138 4.28 -11.76 4.57
C PRO A 138 3.41 -11.07 3.51
N SER A 139 3.05 -11.80 2.46
CA SER A 139 2.22 -11.30 1.35
C SER A 139 0.87 -10.73 1.80
N SER A 140 0.30 -11.28 2.88
CA SER A 140 -0.96 -10.82 3.48
C SER A 140 -0.91 -9.39 4.01
N GLN A 141 0.27 -8.83 4.23
CA GLN A 141 0.46 -7.46 4.73
C GLN A 141 0.84 -6.46 3.64
N TYR A 142 0.86 -6.86 2.38
CA TYR A 142 1.17 -5.95 1.28
C TYR A 142 -0.05 -5.12 0.91
N SER A 143 0.13 -3.80 0.84
CA SER A 143 -0.81 -2.83 0.29
C SER A 143 -0.02 -1.63 -0.26
N THR A 144 0.07 -1.49 -1.59
CA THR A 144 0.69 -0.33 -2.26
C THR A 144 -0.33 0.60 -2.89
N ALA A 145 -1.60 0.47 -2.52
CA ALA A 145 -2.65 1.32 -3.00
C ALA A 145 -3.59 1.64 -1.83
N ASN A 146 -4.18 2.83 -1.90
CA ASN A 146 -5.19 3.28 -0.97
C ASN A 146 -6.58 2.72 -1.34
N TYR A 147 -6.68 1.44 -1.67
CA TYR A 147 -7.96 0.78 -2.00
C TYR A 147 -8.55 0.17 -0.74
N PHE A 148 -9.27 1.00 0.02
CA PHE A 148 -9.83 0.62 1.31
C PHE A 148 -11.35 0.78 1.30
N VAL A 149 -12.04 -0.23 1.83
CA VAL A 149 -13.44 -0.15 2.26
C VAL A 149 -13.45 -0.52 3.74
N GLY A 150 -13.74 0.43 4.61
CA GLY A 150 -13.56 0.27 6.05
C GLY A 150 -14.74 0.75 6.89
N THR A 151 -14.78 0.27 8.13
CA THR A 151 -15.77 0.63 9.14
C THR A 151 -15.49 2.03 9.69
N PRO A 152 -16.48 2.69 10.34
CA PRO A 152 -16.25 3.91 11.08
C PRO A 152 -15.12 3.79 12.12
N ALA A 153 -14.96 2.63 12.76
CA ALA A 153 -13.89 2.36 13.71
C ALA A 153 -12.51 2.37 13.04
N PHE A 154 -12.38 1.70 11.88
CA PHE A 154 -11.14 1.75 11.09
C PHE A 154 -10.77 3.19 10.72
N TRP A 155 -11.68 3.94 10.09
CA TRP A 155 -11.38 5.29 9.61
C TRP A 155 -11.05 6.26 10.74
N SER A 156 -11.75 6.13 11.88
CA SER A 156 -11.53 6.95 13.08
C SER A 156 -10.19 6.67 13.76
N ALA A 157 -9.59 5.49 13.54
CA ALA A 157 -8.26 5.15 14.03
C ALA A 157 -7.15 5.45 12.99
N TYR A 158 -7.39 5.11 11.72
CA TYR A 158 -6.39 5.19 10.66
C TYR A 158 -6.06 6.62 10.24
N LEU A 159 -7.07 7.48 10.03
CA LEU A 159 -6.82 8.86 9.57
C LEU A 159 -6.03 9.67 10.60
N PRO A 160 -6.38 9.68 11.90
CA PRO A 160 -5.56 10.37 12.90
C PRO A 160 -4.17 9.79 13.07
N PHE A 161 -3.99 8.47 12.87
CA PHE A 161 -2.68 7.84 12.90
C PHE A 161 -1.76 8.41 11.80
N VAL A 162 -2.22 8.42 10.55
CA VAL A 162 -1.46 8.92 9.41
C VAL A 162 -1.21 10.42 9.55
N ARG A 163 -2.25 11.23 9.81
CA ARG A 163 -2.12 12.68 9.98
C ARG A 163 -1.18 13.03 11.14
N GLY A 164 -1.25 12.26 12.23
CA GLY A 164 -0.36 12.38 13.37
C GLY A 164 1.10 12.05 13.02
N ALA A 165 1.34 11.02 12.22
CA ALA A 165 2.67 10.63 11.75
C ALA A 165 3.28 11.74 10.88
N ILE A 166 2.54 12.24 9.90
CA ILE A 166 2.95 13.35 9.02
C ILE A 166 3.34 14.57 9.87
N ARG A 167 2.44 15.01 10.77
CA ARG A 167 2.69 16.19 11.63
C ARG A 167 3.94 16.04 12.49
N ARG A 168 4.17 14.86 13.07
CA ARG A 168 5.34 14.62 13.93
C ARG A 168 6.62 14.55 13.10
N ALA A 169 6.60 13.87 11.95
CA ALA A 169 7.74 13.87 11.04
C ALA A 169 8.12 15.29 10.61
N ASP A 170 7.14 16.09 10.16
CA ASP A 170 7.35 17.47 9.74
C ASP A 170 7.98 18.38 10.79
N ALA A 171 7.70 18.11 12.07
CA ALA A 171 8.22 18.89 13.19
C ALA A 171 9.63 18.46 13.62
N ASN A 172 9.98 17.18 13.40
CA ASN A 172 11.19 16.57 13.98
C ASN A 172 12.27 16.21 12.95
N LEU A 173 11.96 16.24 11.65
CA LEU A 173 12.94 16.00 10.60
C LEU A 173 13.99 17.11 10.51
N SER A 174 15.18 16.75 10.04
CA SER A 174 16.17 17.75 9.63
C SER A 174 15.63 18.59 8.46
N ALA A 175 16.10 19.84 8.33
CA ALA A 175 15.68 20.69 7.21
C ALA A 175 16.00 20.05 5.84
N ALA A 176 17.10 19.30 5.74
CA ALA A 176 17.51 18.61 4.53
C ALA A 176 16.59 17.44 4.20
N ASP A 177 16.27 16.59 5.16
CA ASP A 177 15.40 15.42 4.93
C ASP A 177 13.97 15.87 4.64
N LYS A 178 13.49 16.92 5.33
CA LYS A 178 12.19 17.53 5.03
C LYS A 178 12.14 18.07 3.61
N ALA A 179 13.14 18.85 3.19
CA ALA A 179 13.20 19.35 1.82
C ALA A 179 13.27 18.20 0.78
N ALA A 180 13.95 17.10 1.10
CA ALA A 180 14.02 15.93 0.24
C ALA A 180 12.66 15.21 0.13
N LEU A 181 11.95 14.99 1.24
CA LEU A 181 10.64 14.34 1.24
C LEU A 181 9.60 15.07 0.40
N HIS A 182 9.60 16.40 0.46
CA HIS A 182 8.68 17.26 -0.29
C HIS A 182 9.19 17.63 -1.69
N SER A 183 10.25 16.98 -2.17
CA SER A 183 10.81 17.22 -3.49
C SER A 183 10.23 16.26 -4.53
N THR A 184 10.08 16.74 -5.76
CA THR A 184 9.71 15.93 -6.94
C THR A 184 10.84 14.99 -7.40
N ALA A 185 12.00 15.00 -6.72
CA ALA A 185 13.08 14.05 -6.93
C ALA A 185 12.67 12.58 -6.64
N ALA A 186 11.50 12.35 -6.04
CA ALA A 186 10.91 11.02 -5.89
C ALA A 186 10.65 10.32 -7.23
N ASP A 187 10.45 11.08 -8.31
CA ASP A 187 10.11 10.57 -9.62
C ASP A 187 11.16 10.95 -10.68
N ASP A 188 12.40 10.49 -10.48
CA ASP A 188 13.52 10.75 -11.39
C ASP A 188 13.31 10.19 -12.81
N ARG A 189 12.32 9.30 -12.98
CA ARG A 189 11.94 8.68 -14.26
C ARG A 189 10.67 9.28 -14.89
N MET A 190 10.06 10.29 -14.27
CA MET A 190 8.86 10.96 -14.78
C MET A 190 7.64 10.04 -14.97
N VAL A 191 7.53 8.98 -14.18
CA VAL A 191 6.43 7.99 -14.21
C VAL A 191 5.22 8.51 -13.42
N HIS A 192 5.46 9.26 -12.35
CA HIS A 192 4.48 9.85 -11.44
C HIS A 192 4.66 11.37 -11.38
N LYS A 193 4.57 12.01 -12.55
CA LYS A 193 4.97 13.42 -12.76
C LYS A 193 4.49 14.35 -11.64
N GLY A 194 5.45 14.92 -10.92
CA GLY A 194 5.21 15.92 -9.87
C GLY A 194 4.88 15.34 -8.49
N CYS A 195 4.86 14.01 -8.33
CA CYS A 195 4.73 13.39 -7.01
C CYS A 195 6.02 13.57 -6.21
N THR A 196 5.85 13.76 -4.91
CA THR A 196 6.94 13.77 -3.92
C THR A 196 7.05 12.38 -3.28
N TYR A 197 7.86 12.24 -2.21
CA TYR A 197 7.95 10.98 -1.46
C TYR A 197 6.72 10.70 -0.60
N MET A 198 5.93 11.73 -0.26
CA MET A 198 4.87 11.64 0.73
C MET A 198 3.74 10.65 0.38
N PRO A 199 3.16 10.64 -0.83
CA PRO A 199 2.15 9.64 -1.20
C PRO A 199 2.64 8.21 -1.01
N PHE A 200 3.86 7.93 -1.49
CA PHE A 200 4.44 6.59 -1.46
C PHE A 200 4.72 6.12 -0.03
N ILE A 201 5.11 7.03 0.87
CA ILE A 201 5.27 6.72 2.29
C ILE A 201 3.90 6.49 2.94
N VAL A 202 2.93 7.37 2.70
CA VAL A 202 1.59 7.31 3.30
C VAL A 202 0.87 6.01 2.94
N GLU A 203 0.92 5.57 1.68
CA GLU A 203 0.35 4.29 1.25
C GLU A 203 0.90 3.08 2.02
N ARG A 204 2.17 3.15 2.46
CA ARG A 204 2.87 2.08 3.18
C ARG A 204 2.70 2.16 4.69
N LEU A 205 2.03 3.19 5.21
CA LEU A 205 1.69 3.28 6.63
C LEU A 205 0.55 2.35 7.03
N PHE A 206 -0.30 1.91 6.09
CA PHE A 206 -1.44 1.03 6.40
C PHE A 206 -1.04 -0.31 7.03
N PRO A 207 -0.10 -1.10 6.45
CA PRO A 207 0.36 -2.33 7.10
C PRO A 207 0.99 -2.09 8.47
N LEU A 208 1.76 -1.01 8.62
CA LEU A 208 2.36 -0.64 9.90
C LEU A 208 1.30 -0.27 10.95
N PHE A 209 0.24 0.45 10.53
CA PHE A 209 -0.90 0.77 11.37
C PHE A 209 -1.57 -0.49 11.91
N LEU A 210 -1.90 -1.45 11.04
CA LEU A 210 -2.53 -2.72 11.45
C LEU A 210 -1.65 -3.56 12.39
N ARG A 211 -0.32 -3.42 12.34
CA ARG A 211 0.58 -4.09 13.30
C ARG A 211 0.74 -3.36 14.64
N THR A 212 0.35 -2.09 14.71
CA THR A 212 0.64 -1.22 15.85
C THR A 212 -0.65 -0.63 16.43
N ALA A 213 -0.97 0.64 16.12
CA ALA A 213 -2.12 1.35 16.67
C ALA A 213 -3.46 0.70 16.31
N GLY A 214 -3.53 0.00 15.18
CA GLY A 214 -4.71 -0.71 14.68
C GLY A 214 -4.70 -2.21 14.92
N ALA A 215 -3.82 -2.75 15.79
CA ALA A 215 -3.67 -4.21 15.98
C ALA A 215 -4.92 -4.96 16.48
N HIS A 216 -5.93 -4.22 16.96
CA HIS A 216 -7.22 -4.76 17.37
C HIS A 216 -8.25 -4.82 16.22
N LEU A 217 -7.94 -4.21 15.07
CA LEU A 217 -8.81 -4.16 13.90
C LEU A 217 -8.52 -5.33 12.97
N LEU A 218 -9.57 -5.88 12.36
CA LEU A 218 -9.45 -7.02 11.46
C LEU A 218 -9.40 -6.56 10.00
N GLY A 219 -8.26 -6.81 9.34
CA GLY A 219 -8.11 -6.56 7.91
C GLY A 219 -8.39 -7.80 7.07
N PHE A 220 -9.15 -7.65 5.99
CA PHE A 220 -9.34 -8.66 4.95
C PHE A 220 -8.66 -8.21 3.65
N LYS A 221 -7.66 -8.97 3.20
CA LYS A 221 -7.05 -8.74 1.89
C LYS A 221 -7.88 -9.43 0.82
N LEU A 222 -8.50 -8.65 -0.05
CA LEU A 222 -9.30 -9.15 -1.17
C LEU A 222 -8.39 -9.93 -2.13
N PRO A 223 -8.81 -11.13 -2.58
CA PRO A 223 -8.12 -11.86 -3.63
C PRO A 223 -8.28 -11.10 -4.96
N LEU A 224 -7.23 -11.12 -5.79
CA LEU A 224 -7.23 -10.49 -7.11
C LEU A 224 -6.94 -11.55 -8.19
N PRO A 225 -7.92 -12.40 -8.58
CA PRO A 225 -7.66 -13.56 -9.42
C PRO A 225 -6.92 -13.24 -10.72
N ILE A 226 -7.31 -12.17 -11.42
CA ILE A 226 -6.68 -11.78 -12.69
C ILE A 226 -5.21 -11.37 -12.47
N PRO A 227 -4.86 -10.37 -11.63
CA PRO A 227 -3.47 -10.06 -11.31
C PRO A 227 -2.65 -11.22 -10.74
N GLU A 228 -3.27 -12.11 -9.95
CA GLU A 228 -2.60 -13.27 -9.38
C GLU A 228 -2.33 -14.37 -10.42
N ASP A 229 -3.22 -14.54 -11.39
CA ASP A 229 -3.04 -15.49 -12.49
C ASP A 229 -1.93 -15.05 -13.44
N GLU A 230 -1.76 -13.74 -13.65
CA GLU A 230 -0.67 -13.15 -14.44
C GLU A 230 0.72 -13.34 -13.82
N MET A 231 0.81 -13.64 -12.52
CA MET A 231 2.10 -13.96 -11.91
C MET A 231 2.70 -15.23 -12.51
N ASN A 232 3.99 -15.16 -12.86
CA ASN A 232 4.70 -16.33 -13.33
C ASN A 232 4.96 -17.33 -12.18
N VAL A 233 5.31 -18.57 -12.55
CA VAL A 233 5.53 -19.66 -11.59
C VAL A 233 6.59 -19.32 -10.53
N HIS A 234 7.64 -18.57 -10.89
CA HIS A 234 8.69 -18.18 -9.95
C HIS A 234 8.18 -17.17 -8.93
N GLN A 235 7.37 -16.20 -9.34
CA GLN A 235 6.76 -15.22 -8.43
C GLN A 235 5.81 -15.90 -7.44
N LYS A 236 5.01 -16.88 -7.89
CA LYS A 236 4.11 -17.66 -7.02
C LYS A 236 4.92 -18.47 -5.98
N LEU A 237 5.93 -19.22 -6.42
CA LEU A 237 6.81 -19.98 -5.53
C LEU A 237 7.58 -19.10 -4.55
N LEU A 238 8.10 -17.96 -5.00
CA LEU A 238 8.80 -17.01 -4.13
C LEU A 238 7.87 -16.43 -3.06
N ARG A 239 6.61 -16.14 -3.40
CA ARG A 239 5.58 -15.70 -2.44
C ARG A 239 5.33 -16.77 -1.39
N GLU A 240 5.07 -18.01 -1.81
CA GLU A 240 4.85 -19.14 -0.89
C GLU A 240 6.05 -19.37 0.03
N MET A 241 7.27 -19.43 -0.52
CA MET A 241 8.50 -19.61 0.27
C MET A 241 8.67 -18.49 1.30
N LYS A 242 8.41 -17.23 0.92
CA LYS A 242 8.50 -16.10 1.82
C LYS A 242 7.46 -16.18 2.94
N ASP A 243 6.22 -16.51 2.59
CA ASP A 243 5.14 -16.62 3.57
C ASP A 243 5.39 -17.75 4.57
N HIS A 244 5.91 -18.88 4.10
CA HIS A 244 6.39 -19.96 4.97
C HIS A 244 7.51 -19.50 5.90
N ALA A 245 8.51 -18.79 5.38
CA ALA A 245 9.58 -18.24 6.18
C ALA A 245 9.07 -17.27 7.26
N CYS A 246 8.15 -16.37 6.91
CA CYS A 246 7.53 -15.43 7.85
C CYS A 246 6.71 -16.14 8.93
N ARG A 247 5.84 -17.07 8.53
CA ARG A 247 4.97 -17.82 9.46
C ARG A 247 5.77 -18.64 10.46
N ASP A 248 6.81 -19.32 9.98
CA ASP A 248 7.61 -20.23 10.80
C ASP A 248 8.80 -19.49 11.46
N ARG A 249 8.95 -18.18 11.22
CA ARG A 249 10.09 -17.33 11.63
C ARG A 249 11.45 -17.97 11.33
N SER A 250 11.54 -18.65 10.19
CA SER A 250 12.70 -19.48 9.83
C SER A 250 13.72 -18.71 9.02
N SER A 251 14.84 -18.35 9.65
CA SER A 251 15.98 -17.71 8.97
C SER A 251 16.54 -18.59 7.85
N TRP A 252 16.44 -19.92 7.96
CA TRP A 252 16.89 -20.84 6.92
C TRP A 252 16.00 -20.77 5.68
N LEU A 253 14.67 -20.82 5.85
CA LEU A 253 13.73 -20.66 4.73
C LEU A 253 13.86 -19.28 4.10
N ALA A 254 14.02 -18.23 4.92
CA ALA A 254 14.20 -16.89 4.43
C ALA A 254 15.51 -16.74 3.64
N ALA A 255 16.61 -17.36 4.07
CA ALA A 255 17.85 -17.40 3.31
C ALA A 255 17.71 -18.15 1.97
N CYS A 256 16.98 -19.27 1.95
CA CYS A 256 16.67 -19.99 0.71
C CYS A 256 15.86 -19.10 -0.25
N TRP A 257 14.85 -18.40 0.27
CA TRP A 257 14.06 -17.43 -0.48
C TRP A 257 14.93 -16.29 -1.04
N VAL A 258 15.80 -15.67 -0.22
CA VAL A 258 16.71 -14.61 -0.67
C VAL A 258 17.61 -15.07 -1.81
N ASN A 259 18.18 -16.28 -1.72
CA ASN A 259 19.06 -16.83 -2.75
C ASN A 259 18.31 -17.04 -4.06
N TYR A 260 17.15 -17.69 -4.01
CA TYR A 260 16.32 -17.93 -5.19
C TYR A 260 15.83 -16.62 -5.82
N ARG A 261 15.34 -15.70 -4.99
CA ARG A 261 14.90 -14.36 -5.42
C ARG A 261 16.04 -13.57 -6.06
N SER A 262 17.26 -13.69 -5.56
CA SER A 262 18.43 -13.00 -6.13
C SER A 262 18.74 -13.48 -7.55
N LEU A 263 18.70 -14.79 -7.77
CA LEU A 263 18.87 -15.39 -9.10
C LEU A 263 17.74 -14.93 -10.04
N TYR A 264 16.50 -14.95 -9.56
CA TYR A 264 15.35 -14.47 -10.31
C TYR A 264 15.51 -12.99 -10.73
N LEU A 265 15.81 -12.09 -9.80
CA LEU A 265 15.99 -10.67 -10.10
C LEU A 265 17.13 -10.40 -11.09
N GLN A 266 18.25 -11.13 -10.95
CA GLN A 266 19.37 -11.02 -11.88
C GLN A 266 18.99 -11.50 -13.29
N GLN A 267 18.20 -12.56 -13.40
CA GLN A 267 17.72 -13.06 -14.69
C GLN A 267 16.73 -12.09 -15.34
N GLN A 268 15.78 -11.54 -14.58
CA GLN A 268 14.73 -10.66 -15.10
C GLN A 268 15.23 -9.27 -15.50
N HIS A 269 16.17 -8.70 -14.75
CA HIS A 269 16.61 -7.31 -14.96
C HIS A 269 18.05 -7.18 -15.49
N GLY A 270 18.80 -8.28 -15.55
CA GLY A 270 20.17 -8.29 -16.04
C GLY A 270 21.22 -7.75 -15.07
N ARG A 271 22.49 -7.80 -15.50
CA ARG A 271 23.65 -7.53 -14.64
C ARG A 271 23.72 -6.08 -14.15
N GLN A 272 23.41 -5.10 -15.00
CA GLN A 272 23.49 -3.68 -14.62
C GLN A 272 22.50 -3.33 -13.51
N TRP A 273 21.26 -3.80 -13.63
CA TRP A 273 20.25 -3.62 -12.58
C TRP A 273 20.69 -4.31 -11.29
N ALA A 274 21.18 -5.54 -11.38
CA ALA A 274 21.63 -6.29 -10.20
C ALA A 274 22.79 -5.58 -9.47
N GLN A 275 23.78 -5.06 -10.20
CA GLN A 275 24.89 -4.28 -9.62
C GLN A 275 24.40 -3.03 -8.90
N ARG A 276 23.37 -2.37 -9.43
CA ARG A 276 22.81 -1.15 -8.83
C ARG A 276 21.92 -1.44 -7.62
N TYR A 277 20.98 -2.37 -7.74
CA TYR A 277 19.86 -2.50 -6.81
C TYR A 277 19.91 -3.75 -5.93
N LEU A 278 20.52 -4.85 -6.35
CA LEU A 278 20.37 -6.13 -5.65
C LEU A 278 20.85 -6.05 -4.20
N ARG A 279 21.96 -5.35 -3.95
CA ARG A 279 22.46 -5.12 -2.59
C ARG A 279 21.54 -4.22 -1.76
N GLN A 280 20.90 -3.23 -2.38
CA GLN A 280 19.98 -2.30 -1.70
C GLN A 280 18.68 -3.01 -1.29
N VAL A 281 18.20 -3.94 -2.13
CA VAL A 281 16.97 -4.70 -1.86
C VAL A 281 17.17 -6.02 -1.13
N THR A 282 18.37 -6.23 -0.61
CA THR A 282 18.75 -7.43 0.17
C THR A 282 19.37 -6.98 1.48
N PRO A 283 18.55 -6.74 2.52
CA PRO A 283 19.04 -6.49 3.87
C PRO A 283 20.08 -7.55 4.26
N GLY A 284 21.15 -7.11 4.93
CA GLY A 284 22.25 -8.01 5.35
C GLY A 284 21.85 -8.96 6.48
N GLU A 285 20.74 -8.67 7.16
CA GLU A 285 20.15 -9.48 8.22
C GLU A 285 18.65 -9.64 7.94
N ILE A 286 18.13 -10.84 8.15
CA ILE A 286 16.70 -11.12 8.02
C ILE A 286 16.04 -10.90 9.37
N ARG A 287 15.14 -9.91 9.44
CA ARG A 287 14.37 -9.58 10.64
C ARG A 287 12.90 -9.86 10.39
N PHE A 288 12.26 -10.60 11.29
CA PHE A 288 10.83 -10.85 11.23
C PHE A 288 10.10 -9.80 12.07
N ALA A 289 9.02 -9.25 11.51
CA ALA A 289 8.09 -8.39 12.24
C ALA A 289 7.46 -9.11 13.44
#